data_AF-A0A9N9QKB5-F1
#
_entry.id   AF-A0A9N9QKB5-F1
#
_cell.length_a   1.000
_cell.length_b   1.000
_cell.length_c   1.000
_cell.angle_alpha   90.00
_cell.angle_beta   90.00
_cell.angle_gamma   90.00
#
_symmetry.space_group_name_H-M   'P 1'
#
loop_
_entity.id
_entity.type
_entity.pdbx_description
1 polymer ?
#
loop_
_entity_poly.entity_id
_entity_poly.type
_entity_poly.pdbx_seq_one_letter_code
_entity_poly.pdbx_strand_id
1 'polypeptide(L)'
;MFSKEILALKKVNEDMSRELVKLKSQSIVKDIENRANNIVIMGIKSSLNEIRNGPREVEMRAEKVLKYVDPTLKSEDVKLKILSPIKDNTPILAIFCSVDVKYQVMQKRKPIGKIVSNKCNITGSHLIYLNDDMPKETKELFMSARTLKERGYKFIWAKEGKIFVRKKENDLVLRINSMEDIKKIKQGD
;
A
#
# COMPACT_ATOMS: atom_id res chain seq x y z
N MET A 1 -5.29 -1.12 52.80
CA MET A 1 -5.86 -2.09 51.85
C MET A 1 -5.91 -1.52 50.42
N PHE A 2 -6.53 -0.35 50.22
CA PHE A 2 -6.61 0.37 48.93
C PHE A 2 -5.31 0.52 48.12
N SER A 3 -4.16 0.77 48.78
CA SER A 3 -2.88 0.95 48.07
C SER A 3 -2.39 -0.32 47.36
N LYS A 4 -2.61 -1.52 47.94
CA LYS A 4 -2.22 -2.80 47.31
C LYS A 4 -3.07 -3.09 46.07
N GLU A 5 -4.34 -2.73 46.13
CA GLU A 5 -5.30 -2.92 45.04
C GLU A 5 -5.03 -1.97 43.88
N ILE A 6 -4.72 -0.70 44.16
CA ILE A 6 -4.27 0.27 43.14
C ILE A 6 -2.98 -0.21 42.47
N LEU A 7 -2.02 -0.75 43.22
CA LEU A 7 -0.77 -1.27 42.66
C LEU A 7 -1.01 -2.48 41.76
N ALA A 8 -1.90 -3.40 42.18
CA ALA A 8 -2.30 -4.56 41.38
C ALA A 8 -3.02 -4.13 40.08
N LEU A 9 -3.94 -3.16 40.17
CA LEU A 9 -4.64 -2.61 39.01
C LEU A 9 -3.69 -1.94 38.01
N LYS A 10 -2.71 -1.18 38.50
CA LYS A 10 -1.67 -0.58 37.64
C LYS A 10 -0.86 -1.64 36.90
N LYS A 11 -0.44 -2.69 37.61
CA LYS A 11 0.31 -3.80 37.02
C LYS A 11 -0.49 -4.52 35.93
N VAL A 12 -1.76 -4.85 36.21
CA VAL A 12 -2.67 -5.45 35.21
C VAL A 12 -2.84 -4.53 34.00
N ASN A 13 -2.97 -3.22 34.21
CA ASN A 13 -3.10 -2.27 33.11
C ASN A 13 -1.83 -2.17 32.25
N GLU A 14 -0.65 -2.24 32.88
CA GLU A 14 0.63 -2.31 32.16
C GLU A 14 0.75 -3.60 31.34
N ASP A 15 0.40 -4.75 31.93
CA ASP A 15 0.40 -6.05 31.25
C ASP A 15 -0.56 -6.06 30.06
N MET A 16 -1.79 -5.57 30.26
CA MET A 16 -2.80 -5.46 29.21
C MET A 16 -2.34 -4.51 28.09
N SER A 17 -1.68 -3.39 28.45
CA SER A 17 -1.12 -2.47 27.46
C SER A 17 -0.01 -3.13 26.63
N ARG A 18 0.86 -3.92 27.27
CA ARG A 18 1.90 -4.71 26.57
C ARG A 18 1.28 -5.70 25.60
N GLU A 19 0.25 -6.40 26.02
CA GLU A 19 -0.43 -7.39 25.18
C GLU A 19 -1.15 -6.74 23.99
N LEU A 20 -1.82 -5.62 24.19
CA LEU A 20 -2.45 -4.85 23.11
C LEU A 20 -1.45 -4.41 22.04
N VAL A 21 -0.26 -3.94 22.45
CA VAL A 21 0.80 -3.57 21.50
C VAL A 21 1.26 -4.78 20.68
N LYS A 22 1.43 -5.93 21.35
CA LYS A 22 1.83 -7.19 20.69
C LYS A 22 0.78 -7.65 19.69
N LEU A 23 -0.49 -7.72 20.09
CA LEU A 23 -1.60 -8.14 19.24
C LEU A 23 -1.77 -7.22 18.03
N LYS A 24 -1.69 -5.90 18.25
CA LYS A 24 -1.76 -4.92 17.15
C LYS A 24 -0.62 -5.12 16.15
N SER A 25 0.60 -5.38 16.64
CA SER A 25 1.76 -5.65 15.78
C SER A 25 1.58 -6.91 14.95
N GLN A 26 1.07 -7.99 15.56
CA GLN A 26 0.76 -9.24 14.86
C GLN A 26 -0.36 -9.07 13.82
N SER A 27 -1.40 -8.29 14.13
CA SER A 27 -2.47 -7.98 13.18
C SER A 27 -1.93 -7.26 11.95
N ILE A 28 -1.04 -6.27 12.12
CA ILE A 28 -0.44 -5.53 11.01
C ILE A 28 0.39 -6.49 10.13
N VAL A 29 1.20 -7.37 10.72
CA VAL A 29 1.99 -8.35 9.96
C VAL A 29 1.09 -9.25 9.12
N LYS A 30 0.03 -9.79 9.72
CA LYS A 30 -0.95 -10.63 9.03
C LYS A 30 -1.67 -9.88 7.91
N ASP A 31 -2.00 -8.60 8.12
CA ASP A 31 -2.60 -7.75 7.09
C ASP A 31 -1.65 -7.48 5.91
N ILE A 32 -0.36 -7.32 6.17
CA ILE A 32 0.66 -7.20 5.11
C ILE A 32 0.73 -8.50 4.30
N GLU A 33 0.75 -9.66 4.97
CA GLU A 33 0.80 -10.98 4.32
C GLU A 33 -0.44 -11.22 3.45
N ASN A 34 -1.63 -10.93 3.98
CA ASN A 34 -2.90 -11.08 3.25
C ASN A 34 -3.02 -10.14 2.03
N ARG A 35 -2.18 -9.11 1.95
CA ARG A 35 -2.14 -8.13 0.85
C ARG A 35 -0.89 -8.29 -0.03
N ALA A 36 -0.03 -9.24 0.26
CA ALA A 36 1.28 -9.36 -0.41
C ALA A 36 1.14 -9.57 -1.93
N ASN A 37 0.09 -10.29 -2.33
CA ASN A 37 -0.32 -10.57 -3.71
C ASN A 37 -1.32 -9.54 -4.27
N ASN A 38 -1.47 -8.37 -3.65
CA ASN A 38 -2.41 -7.35 -4.11
C ASN A 38 -1.69 -6.13 -4.68
N ILE A 39 -2.34 -5.48 -5.66
CA ILE A 39 -2.01 -4.10 -6.06
C ILE A 39 -3.29 -3.27 -6.14
N VAL A 40 -3.14 -1.96 -5.97
CA VAL A 40 -4.19 -0.97 -6.14
C VAL A 40 -3.94 -0.20 -7.43
N ILE A 41 -4.92 -0.28 -8.34
CA ILE A 41 -4.98 0.45 -9.59
C ILE A 41 -5.75 1.75 -9.35
N MET A 42 -5.10 2.88 -9.55
CA MET A 42 -5.69 4.21 -9.42
C MET A 42 -5.67 4.95 -10.75
N GLY A 43 -6.63 5.86 -10.92
CA GLY A 43 -6.71 6.74 -12.09
C GLY A 43 -7.65 6.24 -13.18
N ILE A 44 -8.18 5.02 -13.08
CA ILE A 44 -9.23 4.56 -14.01
C ILE A 44 -10.48 5.40 -13.83
N LYS A 45 -10.95 5.98 -14.94
CA LYS A 45 -12.19 6.75 -14.96
C LYS A 45 -13.40 5.82 -14.80
N SER A 46 -14.18 6.09 -13.76
CA SER A 46 -15.42 5.37 -13.46
C SER A 46 -16.41 6.31 -12.77
N SER A 47 -17.69 6.20 -13.12
CA SER A 47 -18.76 6.90 -12.39
C SER A 47 -19.37 5.98 -11.34
N LEU A 48 -19.90 6.54 -10.26
CA LEU A 48 -20.60 5.77 -9.25
C LEU A 48 -21.83 5.04 -9.83
N ASN A 49 -22.51 5.66 -10.79
CA ASN A 49 -23.65 5.04 -11.50
C ASN A 49 -23.22 3.83 -12.32
N GLU A 50 -22.11 3.96 -13.08
CA GLU A 50 -21.53 2.85 -13.84
C GLU A 50 -21.19 1.66 -12.94
N ILE A 51 -20.55 1.91 -11.79
CA ILE A 51 -20.20 0.85 -10.84
C ILE A 51 -21.44 0.16 -10.26
N ARG A 52 -22.49 0.92 -9.93
CA ARG A 52 -23.74 0.38 -9.35
C ARG A 52 -24.57 -0.44 -10.34
N ASN A 53 -24.57 -0.04 -11.62
CA ASN A 53 -25.34 -0.73 -12.67
C ASN A 53 -24.61 -1.97 -13.22
N GLY A 54 -23.30 -2.07 -12.99
CA GLY A 54 -22.51 -3.23 -13.39
C GLY A 54 -21.02 -2.86 -13.50
N PRO A 55 -20.14 -3.36 -12.61
CA PRO A 55 -18.74 -2.94 -12.58
C PRO A 55 -17.91 -3.46 -13.77
N ARG A 56 -18.48 -4.29 -14.64
CA ARG A 56 -17.77 -5.02 -15.70
C ARG A 56 -16.97 -4.12 -16.64
N GLU A 57 -17.53 -2.98 -17.07
CA GLU A 57 -16.81 -2.03 -17.94
C GLU A 57 -15.58 -1.44 -17.26
N VAL A 58 -15.70 -1.14 -15.96
CA VAL A 58 -14.62 -0.59 -15.14
C VAL A 58 -13.54 -1.65 -14.90
N GLU A 59 -13.95 -2.89 -14.65
CA GLU A 59 -13.04 -4.04 -14.54
C GLU A 59 -12.31 -4.32 -15.85
N MET A 60 -13.00 -4.30 -16.99
CA MET A 60 -12.35 -4.47 -18.31
C MET A 60 -11.30 -3.37 -18.59
N ARG A 61 -11.52 -2.13 -18.14
CA ARG A 61 -10.49 -1.08 -18.22
C ARG A 61 -9.28 -1.44 -17.35
N ALA A 62 -9.48 -1.97 -16.14
CA ALA A 62 -8.37 -2.46 -15.32
C ALA A 62 -7.64 -3.64 -15.96
N GLU A 63 -8.34 -4.60 -16.56
CA GLU A 63 -7.72 -5.71 -17.29
C GLU A 63 -6.85 -5.20 -18.44
N LYS A 64 -7.33 -4.23 -19.22
CA LYS A 64 -6.54 -3.60 -20.29
C LYS A 64 -5.24 -2.97 -19.77
N VAL A 65 -5.27 -2.33 -18.60
CA VAL A 65 -4.06 -1.79 -17.96
C VAL A 65 -3.09 -2.92 -17.60
N LEU A 66 -3.59 -3.99 -16.99
CA LEU A 66 -2.75 -5.12 -16.59
C LEU A 66 -2.15 -5.83 -17.81
N LYS A 67 -2.93 -6.01 -18.87
CA LYS A 67 -2.47 -6.57 -20.16
C LYS A 67 -1.46 -5.69 -20.88
N TYR A 68 -1.60 -4.36 -20.79
CA TYR A 68 -0.59 -3.44 -21.31
C TYR A 68 0.74 -3.57 -20.57
N VAL A 69 0.70 -3.80 -19.26
CA VAL A 69 1.90 -4.01 -18.43
C VAL A 69 2.51 -5.39 -18.65
N ASP A 70 1.68 -6.41 -18.69
CA ASP A 70 2.07 -7.79 -18.90
C ASP A 70 1.09 -8.49 -19.87
N PRO A 71 1.45 -8.57 -21.17
CA PRO A 71 0.61 -9.23 -22.16
C PRO A 71 0.38 -10.72 -21.88
N THR A 72 1.32 -11.36 -21.16
CA THR A 72 1.30 -12.80 -20.84
C THR A 72 0.40 -13.15 -19.65
N LEU A 73 -0.01 -12.15 -18.85
CA LEU A 73 -0.86 -12.33 -17.68
C LEU A 73 -2.23 -12.87 -18.08
N LYS A 74 -2.69 -13.99 -17.52
CA LYS A 74 -4.02 -14.50 -17.84
C LYS A 74 -5.08 -13.88 -16.93
N SER A 75 -6.31 -13.79 -17.43
CA SER A 75 -7.43 -13.25 -16.63
C SER A 75 -7.76 -14.13 -15.41
N GLU A 76 -7.48 -15.44 -15.47
CA GLU A 76 -7.66 -16.37 -14.34
C GLU A 76 -6.67 -16.13 -13.19
N ASP A 77 -5.51 -15.51 -13.48
CA ASP A 77 -4.47 -15.24 -12.50
C ASP A 77 -4.76 -13.99 -11.65
N VAL A 78 -5.80 -13.23 -12.00
CA VAL A 78 -6.13 -11.96 -11.32
C VAL A 78 -7.63 -11.84 -11.08
N LYS A 79 -7.99 -11.62 -9.83
CA LYS A 79 -9.33 -11.18 -9.45
C LYS A 79 -9.34 -9.67 -9.26
N LEU A 80 -10.23 -8.99 -10.00
CA LEU A 80 -10.47 -7.57 -9.82
C LEU A 80 -11.62 -7.33 -8.84
N LYS A 81 -11.46 -6.30 -8.01
CA LYS A 81 -12.49 -5.83 -7.08
C LYS A 81 -12.45 -4.32 -6.99
N ILE A 82 -13.55 -3.66 -7.31
CA ILE A 82 -13.68 -2.23 -7.05
C ILE A 82 -13.70 -2.03 -5.53
N LEU A 83 -12.81 -1.17 -5.01
CA LEU A 83 -12.82 -0.83 -3.58
C LEU A 83 -14.09 -0.03 -3.25
N SER A 84 -14.38 0.22 -1.97
CA SER A 84 -15.64 0.81 -1.52
C SER A 84 -16.15 1.94 -2.43
N PRO A 85 -17.19 1.70 -3.27
CA PRO A 85 -17.60 2.62 -4.32
C PRO A 85 -18.42 3.76 -3.71
N ILE A 86 -17.69 4.68 -3.09
CA ILE A 86 -18.26 5.84 -2.39
C ILE A 86 -18.24 7.06 -3.32
N LYS A 87 -17.37 7.06 -4.33
CA LYS A 87 -17.16 8.19 -5.24
C LYS A 87 -16.77 7.74 -6.65
N ASP A 88 -16.78 8.69 -7.58
CA ASP A 88 -16.21 8.48 -8.91
C ASP A 88 -14.71 8.18 -8.84
N ASN A 89 -14.22 7.44 -9.83
CA ASN A 89 -12.83 7.02 -9.96
C ASN A 89 -12.33 6.26 -8.72
N THR A 90 -13.23 5.44 -8.15
CA THR A 90 -12.89 4.58 -7.02
C THR A 90 -11.77 3.62 -7.43
N PRO A 91 -10.69 3.49 -6.63
CA PRO A 91 -9.59 2.60 -6.97
C PRO A 91 -10.03 1.14 -7.08
N ILE A 92 -9.30 0.38 -7.88
CA ILE A 92 -9.58 -1.04 -8.16
C ILE A 92 -8.46 -1.87 -7.53
N LEU A 93 -8.83 -2.86 -6.74
CA LEU A 93 -7.93 -3.85 -6.18
C LEU A 93 -7.77 -5.00 -7.18
N ALA A 94 -6.52 -5.32 -7.52
CA ALA A 94 -6.17 -6.51 -8.26
C ALA A 94 -5.49 -7.50 -7.31
N ILE A 95 -6.14 -8.65 -7.11
CA ILE A 95 -5.70 -9.76 -6.25
C ILE A 95 -5.15 -10.84 -7.17
N PHE A 96 -3.83 -11.06 -7.13
CA PHE A 96 -3.17 -12.07 -7.95
C PHE A 96 -3.27 -13.46 -7.29
N CYS A 97 -3.24 -14.53 -8.09
CA CYS A 97 -3.27 -15.90 -7.58
C CYS A 97 -2.05 -16.24 -6.68
N SER A 98 -0.92 -15.53 -6.86
CA SER A 98 0.27 -15.66 -6.03
C SER A 98 1.07 -14.36 -5.93
N VAL A 99 1.95 -14.30 -4.93
CA VAL A 99 2.92 -13.20 -4.77
C VAL A 99 3.89 -13.15 -5.96
N ASP A 100 4.25 -14.30 -6.53
CA ASP A 100 5.19 -14.40 -7.65
C ASP A 100 4.61 -13.79 -8.93
N VAL A 101 3.33 -14.06 -9.25
CA VAL A 101 2.68 -13.44 -10.41
C VAL A 101 2.63 -11.92 -10.22
N LYS A 102 2.23 -11.44 -9.05
CA LYS A 102 2.28 -10.01 -8.71
C LYS A 102 3.68 -9.42 -8.86
N TYR A 103 4.71 -10.15 -8.41
CA TYR A 103 6.11 -9.73 -8.54
C TYR A 103 6.52 -9.59 -10.01
N GLN A 104 6.19 -10.57 -10.86
CA GLN A 104 6.48 -10.53 -12.29
C GLN A 104 5.82 -9.33 -12.98
N VAL A 105 4.54 -9.08 -12.72
CA VAL A 105 3.81 -7.90 -13.23
C VAL A 105 4.49 -6.61 -12.79
N MET A 106 4.86 -6.50 -11.52
CA MET A 106 5.51 -5.30 -10.99
C MET A 106 6.93 -5.08 -11.52
N GLN A 107 7.66 -6.14 -11.87
CA GLN A 107 8.95 -6.02 -12.56
C GLN A 107 8.79 -5.51 -13.99
N LYS A 108 7.83 -6.05 -14.75
CA LYS A 108 7.50 -5.57 -16.11
C LYS A 108 6.97 -4.13 -16.12
N ARG A 109 6.29 -3.70 -15.04
CA ARG A 109 5.85 -2.32 -14.83
C ARG A 109 6.99 -1.30 -14.64
N LYS A 110 8.15 -1.69 -14.11
CA LYS A 110 9.26 -0.76 -13.82
C LYS A 110 9.76 0.00 -15.07
N PRO A 111 10.16 -0.68 -16.17
CA PRO A 111 10.68 0.00 -17.36
C PRO A 111 9.64 0.81 -18.13
N ILE A 112 8.34 0.53 -17.98
CA ILE A 112 7.25 1.22 -18.70
C ILE A 112 7.14 2.71 -18.31
N GLY A 113 7.60 3.08 -17.11
CA GLY A 113 7.54 4.48 -16.64
C GLY A 113 6.11 4.93 -16.35
N LYS A 114 5.64 5.98 -17.05
CA LYS A 114 4.30 6.57 -16.89
C LYS A 114 3.28 5.81 -17.74
N ILE A 115 2.26 5.26 -17.09
CA ILE A 115 1.11 4.64 -17.77
C ILE A 115 0.06 5.71 -18.05
N VAL A 116 -0.33 5.85 -19.31
CA VAL A 116 -1.36 6.79 -19.77
C VAL A 116 -2.49 5.97 -20.37
N SER A 117 -3.75 6.31 -20.06
CA SER A 117 -4.95 5.57 -20.45
C SER A 117 -5.03 5.22 -21.93
N ASN A 118 -4.67 6.15 -22.83
CA ASN A 118 -4.70 5.92 -24.28
C ASN A 118 -3.73 4.82 -24.73
N LYS A 119 -2.57 4.66 -24.08
CA LYS A 119 -1.61 3.57 -24.35
C LYS A 119 -2.19 2.20 -23.97
N CYS A 120 -3.16 2.17 -23.07
CA CYS A 120 -3.87 0.96 -22.66
C CYS A 120 -5.17 0.74 -23.44
N ASN A 121 -5.42 1.45 -24.55
CA ASN A 121 -6.68 1.39 -25.30
C ASN A 121 -7.92 1.73 -24.42
N ILE A 122 -7.75 2.73 -23.54
CA ILE A 122 -8.81 3.32 -22.71
C ILE A 122 -9.01 4.77 -23.14
N THR A 123 -10.27 5.19 -23.27
CA THR A 123 -10.64 6.53 -23.72
C THR A 123 -10.07 7.62 -22.80
N GLY A 124 -9.60 8.70 -23.43
CA GLY A 124 -9.00 9.86 -22.77
C GLY A 124 -7.48 9.74 -22.57
N SER A 125 -6.89 10.77 -21.98
CA SER A 125 -5.44 10.84 -21.68
C SER A 125 -5.23 11.24 -20.23
N HIS A 126 -5.23 10.26 -19.34
CA HIS A 126 -5.00 10.45 -17.91
C HIS A 126 -4.00 9.43 -17.37
N LEU A 127 -3.33 9.79 -16.27
CA LEU A 127 -2.33 8.94 -15.64
C LEU A 127 -2.98 7.81 -14.84
N ILE A 128 -2.42 6.62 -14.99
CA ILE A 128 -2.81 5.42 -14.26
C ILE A 128 -1.63 4.99 -13.38
N TYR A 129 -1.94 4.64 -12.14
CA TYR A 129 -0.94 4.26 -11.14
C TYR A 129 -1.20 2.85 -10.64
N LEU A 130 -0.16 2.04 -10.61
CA LEU A 130 -0.13 0.72 -9.99
C LEU A 130 0.72 0.82 -8.72
N ASN A 131 0.09 0.62 -7.56
CA ASN A 131 0.73 0.68 -6.25
C ASN A 131 0.57 -0.63 -5.50
N ASP A 132 1.50 -0.94 -4.60
CA ASP A 132 1.28 -2.01 -3.61
C ASP A 132 0.06 -1.70 -2.73
N ASP A 133 -0.72 -2.73 -2.41
CA ASP A 133 -1.80 -2.64 -1.44
C ASP A 133 -1.22 -2.63 -0.01
N MET A 134 -1.11 -1.45 0.58
CA MET A 134 -0.60 -1.28 1.94
C MET A 134 -1.73 -1.16 2.94
N PRO A 135 -1.60 -1.78 4.13
CA PRO A 135 -2.46 -1.49 5.27
C PRO A 135 -2.46 0.01 5.63
N LYS A 136 -3.53 0.45 6.29
CA LYS A 136 -3.73 1.86 6.64
C LYS A 136 -2.57 2.38 7.51
N GLU A 137 -2.18 1.62 8.51
CA GLU A 137 -1.11 1.94 9.46
C GLU A 137 0.24 2.09 8.73
N THR A 138 0.55 1.16 7.82
CA THR A 138 1.76 1.25 6.99
C THR A 138 1.72 2.46 6.07
N LYS A 139 0.55 2.78 5.50
CA LYS A 139 0.37 3.96 4.66
C LYS A 139 0.56 5.24 5.46
N GLU A 140 0.01 5.33 6.67
CA GLU A 140 0.21 6.45 7.59
C GLU A 140 1.69 6.61 7.93
N LEU A 141 2.36 5.53 8.31
CA LEU A 141 3.80 5.53 8.58
C LEU A 141 4.62 5.98 7.36
N PHE A 142 4.23 5.54 6.16
CA PHE A 142 4.90 5.96 4.91
C PHE A 142 4.71 7.44 4.63
N MET A 143 3.50 7.98 4.83
CA MET A 143 3.23 9.40 4.70
C MET A 143 4.01 10.22 5.71
N SER A 144 4.12 9.76 6.96
CA SER A 144 4.96 10.39 7.97
C SER A 144 6.44 10.32 7.61
N ALA A 145 6.94 9.18 7.12
CA ALA A 145 8.32 9.02 6.68
C ALA A 145 8.67 9.99 5.56
N ARG A 146 7.72 10.30 4.65
CA ARG A 146 7.92 11.29 3.57
C ARG A 146 8.27 12.70 4.06
N THR A 147 7.95 13.06 5.30
CA THR A 147 8.35 14.35 5.90
C THR A 147 9.86 14.45 6.11
N LEU A 148 10.60 13.33 6.13
CA LEU A 148 12.06 13.32 6.20
C LEU A 148 12.74 13.96 4.97
N LYS A 149 11.99 14.23 3.90
CA LYS A 149 12.47 15.07 2.79
C LYS A 149 12.94 16.44 3.25
N GLU A 150 12.28 17.03 4.27
CA GLU A 150 12.67 18.31 4.89
C GLU A 150 14.04 18.22 5.56
N ARG A 151 14.48 17.02 5.93
CA ARG A 151 15.80 16.72 6.51
C ARG A 151 16.81 16.23 5.46
N GLY A 152 16.51 16.44 4.18
CA GLY A 152 17.39 16.09 3.07
C GLY A 152 17.35 14.61 2.65
N TYR A 153 16.37 13.83 3.13
CA TYR A 153 16.19 12.46 2.63
C TYR A 153 15.60 12.44 1.22
N LYS A 154 16.46 12.20 0.22
CA LYS A 154 16.08 12.23 -1.20
C LYS A 154 15.24 11.02 -1.62
N PHE A 155 15.52 9.85 -1.05
CA PHE A 155 14.89 8.59 -1.47
C PHE A 155 14.03 8.03 -0.34
N ILE A 156 12.74 7.88 -0.60
CA ILE A 156 11.77 7.33 0.35
C ILE A 156 10.81 6.43 -0.44
N TRP A 157 10.78 5.15 -0.12
CA TRP A 157 9.97 4.18 -0.85
C TRP A 157 9.43 3.10 0.08
N ALA A 158 8.36 2.44 -0.38
CA ALA A 158 7.83 1.24 0.26
C ALA A 158 8.09 0.05 -0.65
N LYS A 159 8.37 -1.11 -0.05
CA LYS A 159 8.51 -2.39 -0.75
C LYS A 159 8.09 -3.50 0.21
N GLU A 160 7.18 -4.38 -0.21
CA GLU A 160 6.75 -5.55 0.57
C GLU A 160 6.25 -5.16 1.99
N GLY A 161 5.46 -4.09 2.08
CA GLY A 161 4.94 -3.59 3.36
C GLY A 161 6.00 -2.94 4.28
N LYS A 162 7.26 -2.84 3.85
CA LYS A 162 8.35 -2.20 4.59
C LYS A 162 8.68 -0.85 3.99
N ILE A 163 9.04 0.11 4.84
CA ILE A 163 9.37 1.47 4.44
C ILE A 163 10.87 1.68 4.58
N PHE A 164 11.46 2.28 3.56
CA PHE A 164 12.89 2.54 3.48
C PHE A 164 13.14 4.00 3.14
N VAL A 165 14.19 4.54 3.74
CA VAL A 165 14.67 5.91 3.49
C VAL A 165 16.17 5.91 3.27
N ARG A 166 16.64 6.80 2.39
CA ARG A 166 18.06 7.01 2.14
C ARG A 166 18.32 8.50 1.86
N LYS A 167 19.37 9.06 2.48
CA LYS A 167 19.62 10.50 2.46
C LYS A 167 20.09 10.99 1.09
N LYS A 168 21.22 10.48 0.60
CA LYS A 168 21.76 10.74 -0.74
C LYS A 168 22.07 9.45 -1.48
N GLU A 169 22.56 9.59 -2.71
CA GLU A 169 23.07 8.44 -3.45
C GLU A 169 24.28 7.85 -2.71
N ASN A 170 24.35 6.53 -2.61
CA ASN A 170 25.35 5.76 -1.85
C ASN A 170 25.30 5.81 -0.31
N ASP A 171 24.39 6.59 0.28
CA ASP A 171 24.17 6.53 1.74
C ASP A 171 23.50 5.21 2.16
N LEU A 172 23.63 4.88 3.45
CA LEU A 172 22.97 3.72 4.04
C LEU A 172 21.45 3.82 3.89
N VAL A 173 20.83 2.69 3.52
CA VAL A 173 19.38 2.53 3.52
C VAL A 173 18.91 2.23 4.93
N LEU A 174 18.08 3.11 5.48
CA LEU A 174 17.45 2.93 6.79
C LEU A 174 16.03 2.37 6.61
N ARG A 175 15.67 1.40 7.44
CA ARG A 175 14.30 0.87 7.52
C ARG A 175 13.52 1.61 8.60
N ILE A 176 12.32 2.08 8.27
CA ILE A 176 11.40 2.72 9.20
C ILE A 176 10.36 1.68 9.63
N ASN A 177 10.36 1.34 10.92
CA ASN A 177 9.41 0.39 11.51
C ASN A 177 8.34 1.08 12.34
N SER A 178 8.62 2.27 12.87
CA SER A 178 7.68 3.01 13.70
C SER A 178 7.83 4.53 13.60
N MET A 179 6.90 5.25 14.23
CA MET A 179 6.96 6.71 14.33
C MET A 179 8.16 7.18 15.16
N GLU A 180 8.63 6.38 16.11
CA GLU A 180 9.82 6.65 16.91
C GLU A 180 11.09 6.69 16.05
N ASP A 181 11.21 5.82 15.04
CA ASP A 181 12.34 5.85 14.11
C ASP A 181 12.40 7.20 13.37
N ILE A 182 11.24 7.70 12.93
CA ILE A 182 11.13 9.02 12.28
C ILE A 182 11.51 10.14 13.27
N LYS A 183 11.05 10.07 14.51
CA LYS A 183 11.39 11.06 15.56
C LYS A 183 12.90 11.07 15.85
N LYS A 184 13.52 9.90 16.01
CA LYS A 184 14.96 9.75 16.24
C LYS A 184 15.76 10.36 15.10
N ILE A 185 15.37 10.10 13.85
CA ILE A 185 16.02 10.71 12.68
C ILE A 185 15.86 12.23 12.69
N LYS A 186 14.69 12.77 13.06
CA LYS A 186 14.47 14.22 13.14
C LYS A 186 15.21 14.90 14.29
N GLN A 187 15.56 14.16 15.34
CA GLN A 187 16.26 14.69 16.53
C GLN A 187 17.78 14.51 16.46
N GLY A 188 18.27 13.54 15.68
CA GLY A 188 19.70 13.20 15.55
C GLY A 188 20.42 13.88 14.37
N ASP A 189 19.76 14.80 13.67
CA ASP A 189 20.31 15.75 12.67
C ASP A 189 20.13 17.18 13.22
#